data_AF-A0A539DSZ3-F1
#
_entry.id   AF-A0A539DSZ3-F1
#
_cell.length_a   1.000
_cell.length_b   1.000
_cell.length_c   1.000
_cell.angle_alpha   90.00
_cell.angle_beta   90.00
_cell.angle_gamma   90.00
#
_symmetry.space_group_name_H-M   'P 1'
#
loop_
_entity.id
_entity.type
_entity.pdbx_description
1 polymer ?
#
loop_
_entity_poly.entity_id
_entity_poly.type
_entity_poly.pdbx_seq_one_letter_code
_entity_poly.pdbx_strand_id
1 'polypeptide(L)'
;DFRFVTAPDPMAEGGLPATQQFVLEDIPREVAQFGVETAFFSTNCGMMDPMIRQVLATGAYFPEQCCPSPTHGYPTALGISIPPDKAGDFAYISEQNRMKIAEAGRTGHFSTWAAPEVIVATRAMVDLLVDSELGKADYKDPATVAAYLSRTAGVPVTAVKYDPATGNSYLILLDSIYY
;
A
#
# COMPACT_ATOMS: atom_id res chain seq x y z
N ASP A 1 -21.06 3.94 4.65
CA ASP A 1 -21.56 4.54 3.39
C ASP A 1 -20.34 4.83 2.53
N PHE A 2 -20.39 4.61 1.22
CA PHE A 2 -19.30 4.94 0.30
C PHE A 2 -19.67 6.20 -0.48
N ARG A 3 -18.78 7.18 -0.49
CA ARG A 3 -18.95 8.42 -1.24
C ARG A 3 -17.88 8.49 -2.33
N PHE A 4 -18.32 8.87 -3.52
CA PHE A 4 -17.45 8.99 -4.68
C PHE A 4 -17.35 10.46 -5.06
N VAL A 5 -16.11 10.93 -5.17
CA VAL A 5 -15.77 12.29 -5.58
C VAL A 5 -14.79 12.18 -6.73
N THR A 6 -14.96 13.02 -7.75
CA THR A 6 -14.10 13.02 -8.94
C THR A 6 -13.08 14.14 -8.84
N ALA A 7 -11.81 13.78 -8.70
CA ALA A 7 -10.70 14.71 -8.85
C ALA A 7 -10.45 15.03 -10.34
N PRO A 8 -9.80 16.16 -10.67
CA PRO A 8 -9.30 16.42 -12.01
C PRO A 8 -8.42 15.27 -12.53
N ASP A 9 -8.43 15.04 -13.84
CA ASP A 9 -7.56 14.04 -14.48
C ASP A 9 -6.11 14.58 -14.52
N PRO A 10 -5.12 13.87 -13.93
CA PRO A 10 -3.73 14.30 -13.92
C PRO A 10 -3.07 14.32 -15.30
N MET A 11 -3.70 13.74 -16.32
CA MET A 11 -3.25 13.75 -17.71
C MET A 11 -3.96 14.80 -18.58
N ALA A 12 -4.96 15.50 -18.04
CA ALA A 12 -5.65 16.58 -18.73
C ALA A 12 -4.86 17.90 -18.66
N GLU A 13 -5.43 19.00 -19.19
CA GLU A 13 -4.77 20.30 -19.32
C GLU A 13 -4.20 20.84 -17.99
N GLY A 14 -4.91 20.66 -16.87
CA GLY A 14 -4.45 21.08 -15.54
C GLY A 14 -3.36 20.21 -14.93
N GLY A 15 -3.14 19.01 -15.48
CA GLY A 15 -2.10 18.08 -15.09
C GLY A 15 -2.17 17.59 -13.64
N LEU A 16 -1.05 17.00 -13.20
CA LEU A 16 -0.86 16.56 -11.81
C LEU A 16 -1.10 17.68 -10.78
N PRO A 17 -0.65 18.94 -10.96
CA PRO A 17 -0.87 19.99 -9.97
C PRO A 17 -2.35 20.27 -9.69
N ALA A 18 -3.21 20.27 -10.71
CA ALA A 18 -4.65 20.45 -10.51
C ALA A 18 -5.27 19.31 -9.69
N THR A 19 -4.85 18.07 -9.96
CA THR A 19 -5.29 16.89 -9.20
C THR A 19 -4.84 16.96 -7.74
N GLN A 20 -3.58 17.34 -7.50
CA GLN A 20 -3.03 17.44 -6.16
C GLN A 20 -3.67 18.59 -5.36
N GLN A 21 -3.88 19.75 -6.01
CA GLN A 21 -4.54 20.88 -5.37
C GLN A 21 -5.97 20.54 -4.96
N PHE A 22 -6.71 19.83 -5.82
CA PHE A 22 -8.04 19.33 -5.47
C PHE A 22 -8.00 18.49 -4.19
N VAL A 23 -7.10 17.51 -4.09
CA VAL A 23 -6.97 16.67 -2.88
C VAL A 23 -6.67 17.50 -1.63
N LEU A 24 -5.78 18.49 -1.75
CA LEU A 24 -5.40 19.35 -0.62
C LEU A 24 -6.59 20.13 -0.06
N GLU A 25 -7.54 20.50 -0.91
CA GLU A 25 -8.75 21.25 -0.54
C GLU A 25 -9.92 20.33 -0.14
N ASP A 26 -10.04 19.18 -0.80
CA ASP A 26 -11.20 18.30 -0.69
C ASP A 26 -11.24 17.54 0.63
N ILE A 27 -10.12 16.93 1.04
CA ILE A 27 -10.06 16.15 2.29
C ILE A 27 -10.50 16.96 3.51
N PRO A 28 -9.96 18.15 3.81
CA PRO A 28 -10.40 18.92 4.96
C PRO A 28 -11.88 19.34 4.85
N ARG A 29 -12.40 19.58 3.64
CA ARG A 29 -13.82 19.89 3.41
C ARG A 29 -14.70 18.68 3.74
N GLU A 30 -14.33 17.49 3.27
CA GLU A 30 -15.03 16.24 3.55
C GLU A 30 -14.97 15.89 5.05
N VAL A 31 -13.82 16.07 5.72
CA VAL A 31 -13.71 15.89 7.18
C VAL A 31 -14.58 16.88 7.94
N ALA A 32 -14.65 18.14 7.53
CA ALA A 32 -15.52 19.12 8.17
C ALA A 32 -17.01 18.75 8.05
N GLN A 33 -17.39 18.07 6.96
CA GLN A 33 -18.75 17.65 6.69
C GLN A 33 -19.12 16.32 7.38
N PHE A 34 -18.21 15.35 7.39
CA PHE A 34 -18.49 13.96 7.78
C PHE A 34 -17.80 13.53 9.08
N GLY A 35 -16.86 14.32 9.58
CA GLY A 35 -16.11 14.07 10.82
C GLY A 35 -14.79 13.32 10.58
N VAL A 36 -13.98 13.25 11.64
CA VAL A 36 -12.64 12.64 11.63
C VAL A 36 -12.66 11.12 11.50
N GLU A 37 -13.79 10.46 11.76
CA GLU A 37 -13.97 9.02 11.55
C GLU A 37 -14.19 8.66 10.07
N THR A 38 -13.78 9.53 9.14
CA THR A 38 -13.87 9.33 7.70
C THR A 38 -12.58 8.70 7.19
N ALA A 39 -12.71 7.66 6.37
CA ALA A 39 -11.60 7.03 5.68
C ALA A 39 -11.51 7.52 4.22
N PHE A 40 -10.30 7.81 3.76
CA PHE A 40 -10.03 8.29 2.42
C PHE A 40 -9.23 7.27 1.60
N PHE A 41 -9.60 7.14 0.32
CA PHE A 41 -8.93 6.33 -0.68
C PHE A 41 -8.93 7.07 -2.02
N SER A 42 -7.92 6.86 -2.86
CA SER A 42 -7.93 7.32 -4.24
C SER A 42 -7.26 6.31 -5.17
N THR A 43 -7.43 6.54 -6.47
CA THR A 43 -7.15 5.56 -7.52
C THR A 43 -5.88 5.85 -8.33
N ASN A 44 -5.06 6.83 -7.95
CA ASN A 44 -3.82 7.13 -8.66
C ASN A 44 -2.66 7.53 -7.73
N CYS A 45 -1.43 7.23 -8.18
CA CYS A 45 -0.21 7.47 -7.41
C CYS A 45 0.04 8.96 -7.12
N GLY A 46 -0.39 9.84 -8.03
CA GLY A 46 -0.18 11.29 -7.92
C GLY A 46 -0.91 11.93 -6.75
N MET A 47 -1.97 11.30 -6.26
CA MET A 47 -2.76 11.75 -5.12
C MET A 47 -2.20 11.30 -3.76
N MET A 48 -1.31 10.29 -3.71
CA MET A 48 -0.91 9.68 -2.44
C MET A 48 -0.25 10.66 -1.46
N ASP A 49 0.71 11.47 -1.93
CA ASP A 49 1.40 12.46 -1.09
C ASP A 49 0.44 13.51 -0.48
N PRO A 50 -0.37 14.26 -1.28
CA PRO A 50 -1.30 15.22 -0.70
C PRO A 50 -2.37 14.56 0.17
N MET A 51 -2.81 13.34 -0.15
CA MET A 51 -3.77 12.62 0.69
C MET A 51 -3.21 12.30 2.07
N ILE A 52 -2.02 11.69 2.15
CA ILE A 52 -1.40 11.31 3.42
C ILE A 52 -1.18 12.57 4.26
N ARG A 53 -0.71 13.68 3.67
CA ARG A 53 -0.52 14.95 4.37
C ARG A 53 -1.82 15.48 4.96
N GLN A 54 -2.90 15.53 4.18
CA GLN A 54 -4.17 16.06 4.66
C GLN A 54 -4.84 15.14 5.69
N VAL A 55 -4.76 13.82 5.51
CA VAL A 55 -5.26 12.88 6.51
C VAL A 55 -4.49 13.03 7.82
N LEU A 56 -3.15 13.19 7.77
CA LEU A 56 -2.32 13.39 8.97
C LEU A 56 -2.74 14.67 9.72
N ALA A 57 -2.92 15.76 8.97
CA ALA A 57 -3.32 17.06 9.50
C ALA A 57 -4.73 17.03 10.10
N THR A 58 -5.70 16.44 9.40
CA THR A 58 -7.10 16.40 9.83
C THR A 58 -7.38 15.35 10.91
N GLY A 59 -6.58 14.29 10.99
CA GLY A 59 -6.82 13.16 11.87
C GLY A 59 -7.84 12.16 11.34
N ALA A 60 -8.12 12.21 10.04
CA ALA A 60 -8.92 11.20 9.36
C ALA A 60 -8.20 9.83 9.28
N TYR A 61 -8.79 8.88 8.55
CA TYR A 61 -8.21 7.56 8.30
C TYR A 61 -7.73 7.45 6.84
N PHE A 62 -6.58 6.80 6.66
CA PHE A 62 -6.02 6.46 5.35
C PHE A 62 -5.67 4.96 5.34
N PRO A 63 -6.66 4.10 5.04
CA PRO A 63 -6.48 2.66 5.17
C PRO A 63 -5.48 2.06 4.19
N GLU A 64 -5.38 2.61 2.98
CA GLU A 64 -4.57 2.00 1.93
C GLU A 64 -4.28 2.99 0.79
N GLN A 65 -3.10 2.87 0.16
CA GLN A 65 -2.77 3.55 -1.09
C GLN A 65 -3.39 2.86 -2.31
N CYS A 66 -3.43 3.54 -3.46
CA CYS A 66 -3.86 2.89 -4.72
C CYS A 66 -2.98 1.67 -5.10
N CYS A 67 -1.73 1.65 -4.65
CA CYS A 67 -0.79 0.53 -4.76
C CYS A 67 -0.03 0.42 -3.43
N PRO A 68 -0.39 -0.49 -2.52
CA PRO A 68 0.10 -0.45 -1.13
C PRO A 68 1.60 -0.80 -1.04
N SER A 69 2.37 0.08 -0.42
CA SER A 69 3.78 -0.14 -0.13
C SER A 69 4.27 0.87 0.91
N PRO A 70 5.23 0.51 1.79
CA PRO A 70 5.84 1.47 2.71
C PRO A 70 6.53 2.66 2.01
N THR A 71 6.94 2.49 0.75
CA THR A 71 7.62 3.55 -0.02
C THR A 71 6.68 4.48 -0.78
N HIS A 72 5.40 4.11 -0.92
CA HIS A 72 4.49 4.81 -1.81
C HIS A 72 3.82 6.00 -1.10
N GLY A 73 4.26 7.22 -1.42
CA GLY A 73 3.73 8.47 -0.86
C GLY A 73 4.21 8.76 0.56
N TYR A 74 4.31 7.76 1.44
CA TYR A 74 4.62 7.96 2.86
C TYR A 74 5.92 8.73 3.12
N PRO A 75 7.11 8.34 2.58
CA PRO A 75 8.34 9.04 2.93
C PRO A 75 8.29 10.53 2.56
N THR A 76 7.73 10.87 1.40
CA THR A 76 7.58 12.25 0.95
C THR A 76 6.59 13.02 1.81
N ALA A 77 5.42 12.44 2.10
CA ALA A 77 4.37 13.07 2.89
C ALA A 77 4.78 13.32 4.34
N LEU A 78 5.59 12.43 4.90
CA LEU A 78 6.06 12.46 6.29
C LEU A 78 7.41 13.19 6.45
N GLY A 79 8.01 13.67 5.35
CA GLY A 79 9.30 14.35 5.37
C GLY A 79 10.48 13.44 5.78
N ILE A 80 10.41 12.16 5.46
CA ILE A 80 11.42 11.16 5.78
C ILE A 80 12.46 11.11 4.67
N SER A 81 13.73 11.27 5.04
CA SER A 81 14.86 11.03 4.15
C SER A 81 15.35 9.59 4.33
N ILE A 82 15.32 8.78 3.26
CA ILE A 82 15.78 7.40 3.29
C ILE A 82 17.28 7.35 2.95
N PRO A 83 18.15 6.86 3.86
CA PRO A 83 19.56 6.68 3.56
C PRO A 83 19.80 5.74 2.36
N PRO A 84 20.84 5.96 1.54
CA PRO A 84 21.12 5.09 0.38
C PRO A 84 21.27 3.60 0.72
N ASP A 85 21.87 3.27 1.87
CA ASP A 85 22.04 1.90 2.37
C ASP A 85 20.75 1.25 2.87
N LYS A 86 19.67 2.04 2.97
CA LYS A 86 18.31 1.62 3.35
C LYS A 86 17.33 1.64 2.18
N ALA A 87 17.80 1.91 0.97
CA ALA A 87 16.96 1.84 -0.22
C ALA A 87 16.40 0.42 -0.43
N GLY A 88 15.07 0.30 -0.39
CA GLY A 88 14.38 -1.00 -0.50
C GLY A 88 14.33 -1.82 0.79
N ASP A 89 14.81 -1.28 1.93
CA ASP A 89 14.61 -1.87 3.26
C ASP A 89 13.20 -1.49 3.76
N PHE A 90 12.19 -2.26 3.32
CA PHE A 90 10.78 -2.00 3.63
C PHE A 90 10.49 -2.02 5.14
N ALA A 91 11.20 -2.84 5.92
CA ALA A 91 11.04 -2.89 7.37
C ALA A 91 11.53 -1.58 8.02
N TYR A 92 12.71 -1.09 7.61
CA TYR A 92 13.21 0.21 8.07
C TYR A 92 12.27 1.35 7.68
N ILE A 93 11.83 1.40 6.42
CA ILE A 93 10.92 2.44 5.93
C ILE A 93 9.58 2.41 6.69
N SER A 94 9.02 1.22 6.89
CA SER A 94 7.80 1.00 7.69
C SER A 94 7.95 1.52 9.12
N GLU A 95 9.09 1.29 9.75
CA GLU A 95 9.36 1.81 11.09
C GLU A 95 9.47 3.34 11.11
N GLN A 96 10.14 3.95 10.13
CA GLN A 96 10.20 5.42 10.04
C GLN A 96 8.81 6.04 9.83
N ASN A 97 7.97 5.41 8.99
CA ASN A 97 6.60 5.83 8.78
C ASN A 97 5.81 5.77 10.10
N ARG A 98 5.87 4.63 10.81
CA ARG A 98 5.23 4.45 12.12
C ARG A 98 5.63 5.52 13.13
N MET A 99 6.93 5.78 13.25
CA MET A 99 7.44 6.81 14.16
C MET A 99 6.87 8.19 13.84
N LYS A 100 6.89 8.61 12.56
CA LYS A 100 6.38 9.94 12.15
C LYS A 100 4.88 10.09 12.33
N ILE A 101 4.12 9.02 12.06
CA ILE A 101 2.67 8.99 12.26
C ILE A 101 2.33 9.04 13.76
N ALA A 102 3.08 8.33 14.61
CA ALA A 102 2.93 8.38 16.06
C ALA A 102 3.31 9.76 16.64
N GLU A 103 4.39 10.39 16.16
CA GLU A 103 4.79 11.76 16.52
C GLU A 103 3.67 12.78 16.23
N ALA A 104 2.87 12.56 15.18
CA ALA A 104 1.71 13.37 14.85
C ALA A 104 0.45 13.02 15.66
N GLY A 105 0.51 12.05 16.58
CA GLY A 105 -0.63 11.59 17.37
C GLY A 105 -1.66 10.80 16.56
N ARG A 106 -1.23 10.12 15.49
CA ARG A 106 -2.11 9.42 14.53
C ARG A 106 -1.89 7.89 14.46
N THR A 107 -1.36 7.29 15.52
CA THR A 107 -1.23 5.82 15.62
C THR A 107 -2.57 5.14 15.38
N GLY A 108 -2.60 4.16 14.47
CA GLY A 108 -3.78 3.41 14.05
C GLY A 108 -4.59 4.04 12.93
N HIS A 109 -4.24 5.26 12.47
CA HIS A 109 -5.00 5.95 11.41
C HIS A 109 -4.56 5.58 9.99
N PHE A 110 -3.40 4.94 9.86
CA PHE A 110 -2.76 4.64 8.59
C PHE A 110 -2.38 3.17 8.49
N SER A 111 -2.52 2.61 7.30
CA SER A 111 -2.07 1.25 7.00
C SER A 111 -1.59 1.10 5.56
N THR A 112 -0.88 0.00 5.31
CA THR A 112 -0.38 -0.37 3.98
C THR A 112 -0.01 -1.85 3.96
N TRP A 113 0.60 -2.37 2.90
CA TRP A 113 1.19 -3.71 2.89
C TRP A 113 2.65 -3.68 3.36
N ALA A 114 3.14 -4.81 3.86
CA ALA A 114 4.53 -4.93 4.35
C ALA A 114 5.59 -4.67 3.26
N ALA A 115 5.25 -4.90 2.00
CA ALA A 115 6.06 -4.64 0.81
C ALA A 115 5.16 -4.55 -0.43
N PRO A 116 5.63 -3.97 -1.56
CA PRO A 116 4.91 -4.01 -2.82
C PRO A 116 4.68 -5.45 -3.29
N GLU A 117 3.49 -5.73 -3.81
CA GLU A 117 3.08 -7.03 -4.31
C GLU A 117 4.00 -7.55 -5.41
N VAL A 118 4.46 -6.68 -6.31
CA VAL A 118 5.36 -7.07 -7.40
C VAL A 118 6.69 -7.60 -6.87
N ILE A 119 7.22 -7.02 -5.77
CA ILE A 119 8.46 -7.49 -5.15
C ILE A 119 8.24 -8.80 -4.43
N VAL A 120 7.14 -8.91 -3.68
CA VAL A 120 6.77 -10.15 -2.98
C VAL A 120 6.56 -11.29 -3.95
N ALA A 121 5.74 -11.09 -4.98
CA ALA A 121 5.44 -12.09 -5.99
C ALA A 121 6.71 -12.52 -6.74
N THR A 122 7.53 -11.56 -7.21
CA THR A 122 8.73 -11.90 -7.98
C THR A 122 9.70 -12.74 -7.15
N ARG A 123 10.03 -12.32 -5.92
CA ARG A 123 10.97 -13.04 -5.06
C ARG A 123 10.42 -14.41 -4.65
N ALA A 124 9.17 -14.47 -4.20
CA ALA A 124 8.55 -15.72 -3.78
C ALA A 124 8.50 -16.74 -4.91
N MET A 125 8.15 -16.32 -6.13
CA MET A 125 8.03 -17.22 -7.27
C MET A 125 9.39 -17.70 -7.79
N VAL A 126 10.43 -16.85 -7.76
CA VAL A 126 11.79 -17.28 -8.11
C VAL A 126 12.27 -18.37 -7.15
N ASP A 127 12.15 -18.14 -5.84
CA ASP A 127 12.54 -19.13 -4.83
C ASP A 127 11.75 -20.44 -5.00
N LEU A 128 10.43 -20.33 -5.22
CA LEU A 128 9.54 -21.48 -5.40
C LEU A 128 9.93 -22.31 -6.63
N LEU A 129 10.23 -21.68 -7.75
CA LEU A 129 10.60 -22.38 -8.98
C LEU A 129 11.97 -23.05 -8.84
N VAL A 130 12.94 -22.41 -8.19
CA VAL A 130 14.24 -23.03 -7.90
C VAL A 130 14.06 -24.25 -7.01
N ASP A 131 13.32 -24.14 -5.91
CA ASP A 131 13.11 -25.27 -5.02
C ASP A 131 12.25 -26.37 -5.65
N SER A 132 11.36 -26.04 -6.59
CA SER A 132 10.60 -27.03 -7.35
C SER A 132 11.48 -27.83 -8.32
N GLU A 133 12.41 -27.17 -9.01
CA GLU A 133 13.39 -27.84 -9.90
C GLU A 133 14.31 -28.78 -9.09
N LEU A 134 14.63 -28.40 -7.84
CA LEU A 134 15.39 -29.24 -6.92
C LEU A 134 14.55 -30.32 -6.22
N GLY A 135 13.26 -30.45 -6.55
CA GLY A 135 12.36 -31.45 -5.98
C GLY A 135 11.96 -31.22 -4.52
N LYS A 136 12.09 -29.98 -4.01
CA LYS A 136 11.80 -29.61 -2.61
C LYS A 136 10.41 -28.97 -2.41
N ALA A 137 9.78 -28.51 -3.48
CA ALA A 137 8.49 -27.83 -3.44
C ALA A 137 7.65 -28.18 -4.67
N ASP A 138 6.33 -27.98 -4.58
CA ASP A 138 5.42 -28.07 -5.73
C ASP A 138 4.81 -26.69 -6.02
N TYR A 139 5.27 -26.05 -7.10
CA TYR A 139 4.73 -24.75 -7.53
C TYR A 139 3.27 -24.80 -7.98
N LYS A 140 2.68 -26.00 -8.15
CA LYS A 140 1.27 -26.19 -8.52
C LYS A 140 0.35 -26.28 -7.31
N ASP A 141 0.90 -26.52 -6.11
CA ASP A 141 0.14 -26.58 -4.88
C ASP A 141 -0.16 -25.18 -4.33
N PRO A 142 -1.44 -24.76 -4.23
CA PRO A 142 -1.82 -23.45 -3.72
C PRO A 142 -1.31 -23.16 -2.30
N ALA A 143 -1.27 -24.16 -1.43
CA ALA A 143 -0.79 -23.98 -0.06
C ALA A 143 0.71 -23.67 -0.04
N THR A 144 1.48 -24.36 -0.88
CA THR A 144 2.90 -24.08 -1.10
C THR A 144 3.12 -22.68 -1.66
N VAL A 145 2.34 -22.26 -2.67
CA VAL A 145 2.40 -20.90 -3.23
C VAL A 145 2.15 -19.84 -2.15
N ALA A 146 1.07 -19.99 -1.37
CA ALA A 146 0.73 -19.08 -0.28
C ALA A 146 1.81 -19.02 0.80
N ALA A 147 2.44 -20.16 1.13
CA ALA A 147 3.52 -20.22 2.11
C ALA A 147 4.78 -19.47 1.66
N TYR A 148 5.16 -19.57 0.37
CA TYR A 148 6.29 -18.82 -0.18
C TYR A 148 5.99 -17.32 -0.19
N LEU A 149 4.80 -16.92 -0.65
CA LEU A 149 4.37 -15.52 -0.64
C LEU A 149 4.39 -14.92 0.77
N SER A 150 3.81 -15.63 1.75
CA SER A 150 3.75 -15.17 3.14
C SER A 150 5.15 -15.06 3.76
N ARG A 151 6.02 -16.03 3.50
CA ARG A 151 7.42 -16.00 3.97
C ARG A 151 8.17 -14.81 3.40
N THR A 152 8.00 -14.51 2.12
CA THR A 152 8.64 -13.36 1.46
C THR A 152 8.06 -12.03 1.93
N ALA A 153 6.75 -11.95 2.15
CA ALA A 153 6.09 -10.73 2.63
C ALA A 153 6.38 -10.43 4.10
N GLY A 154 6.68 -11.46 4.91
CA GLY A 154 6.79 -11.34 6.36
C GLY A 154 5.44 -11.18 7.09
N VAL A 155 4.33 -11.27 6.35
CA VAL A 155 2.95 -11.24 6.82
C VAL A 155 2.15 -12.31 6.10
N PRO A 156 0.98 -12.73 6.62
CA PRO A 156 0.12 -13.66 5.89
C PRO A 156 -0.26 -13.11 4.51
N VAL A 157 -0.30 -14.01 3.53
CA VAL A 157 -0.80 -13.73 2.19
C VAL A 157 -1.91 -14.71 1.86
N THR A 158 -3.08 -14.17 1.58
CA THR A 158 -4.16 -14.94 0.99
C THR A 158 -3.88 -15.12 -0.49
N ALA A 159 -3.79 -16.35 -0.97
CA ALA A 159 -3.66 -16.67 -2.39
C ALA A 159 -4.83 -17.56 -2.81
N VAL A 160 -5.63 -17.09 -3.77
CA VAL A 160 -6.73 -17.86 -4.36
C VAL A 160 -6.50 -18.02 -5.85
N LYS A 161 -6.80 -19.20 -6.40
CA LYS A 161 -6.72 -19.39 -7.85
C LYS A 161 -7.69 -18.44 -8.55
N TYR A 162 -7.19 -17.72 -9.55
CA TYR A 162 -8.00 -16.80 -10.34
C TYR A 162 -9.07 -17.55 -11.13
N ASP A 163 -8.68 -18.64 -11.78
CA ASP A 163 -9.59 -19.64 -12.32
C ASP A 163 -9.48 -20.91 -11.47
N PRO A 164 -10.53 -21.27 -10.69
CA PRO A 164 -10.52 -22.49 -9.90
C PRO A 164 -10.46 -23.78 -10.72
N ALA A 165 -10.94 -23.75 -11.98
CA ALA A 165 -11.02 -24.91 -12.84
C ALA A 165 -9.70 -25.17 -13.59
N THR A 166 -8.98 -24.12 -13.97
CA THR A 166 -7.76 -24.24 -14.78
C THR A 166 -6.64 -23.29 -14.35
N GLY A 167 -5.40 -23.71 -14.61
CA GLY A 167 -4.22 -22.86 -14.46
C GLY A 167 -3.63 -22.74 -13.05
N ASN A 168 -2.54 -21.95 -13.00
CA ASN A 168 -1.74 -21.64 -11.82
C ASN A 168 -1.58 -20.11 -11.65
N SER A 169 -2.61 -19.36 -12.04
CA SER A 169 -2.70 -17.92 -11.81
C SER A 169 -3.43 -17.67 -10.49
N TYR A 170 -2.91 -16.74 -9.69
CA TYR A 170 -3.42 -16.45 -8.36
C TYR A 170 -3.81 -14.99 -8.22
N LEU A 171 -4.94 -14.73 -7.56
CA LEU A 171 -5.20 -13.45 -6.90
C LEU A 171 -4.58 -13.51 -5.52
N ILE A 172 -3.83 -12.47 -5.17
CA ILE A 172 -3.16 -12.38 -3.88
C ILE A 172 -3.63 -11.15 -3.12
N LEU A 173 -3.78 -11.29 -1.81
CA LEU A 173 -4.02 -10.20 -0.88
C LEU A 173 -3.04 -10.36 0.27
N LEU A 174 -2.20 -9.34 0.48
CA LEU A 174 -1.28 -9.28 1.61
C LEU A 174 -2.03 -8.69 2.80
N ASP A 175 -1.79 -9.22 4.00
CA ASP A 175 -2.31 -8.61 5.21
C ASP A 175 -1.74 -7.20 5.40
N SER A 176 -2.61 -6.27 5.81
CA SER A 176 -2.22 -4.90 6.11
C SER A 176 -1.37 -4.84 7.38
N ILE A 177 -0.34 -3.99 7.33
CA ILE A 177 0.34 -3.50 8.52
C ILE A 177 -0.22 -2.13 8.88
N TYR A 178 -0.31 -1.86 10.18
CA TYR A 178 -0.79 -0.60 10.72
C TYR A 178 0.38 0.23 11.26
N TYR A 179 0.27 1.55 11.11
CA TYR A 179 1.20 2.55 11.62
C TYR A 179 0.60 3.28 12.82
#